data_AF-A0A8G1YSZ4-F1
#
_entry.id   AF-A0A8G1YSZ4-F1
#
_cell.length_a   1.000
_cell.length_b   1.000
_cell.length_c   1.000
_cell.angle_alpha   90.00
_cell.angle_beta   90.00
_cell.angle_gamma   90.00
#
_symmetry.space_group_name_H-M   'P 1'
#
loop_
_entity.id
_entity.type
_entity.pdbx_description
1 polymer ?
#
loop_
_entity_poly.entity_id
_entity_poly.type
_entity_poly.pdbx_seq_one_letter_code
_entity_poly.pdbx_strand_id
1 'polypeptide(L)'
;VYAAPYIGFALSVDQDQFLSMAKVRALRKLWARIQEACSIPASTANVHAETSYRMMAMADPETNILRTTIAAFAAATGGADSVSILPHTIAHGLPAGFARRVARNAQLILA
;
A
#
# COMPACT_ATOMS: atom_id res chain seq x y z
N VAL A 1 10.94 -27.49 2.60
CA VAL A 1 11.03 -26.03 2.46
C VAL A 1 9.88 -25.59 1.55
N TYR A 2 8.69 -25.38 2.11
CA TYR A 2 7.45 -25.17 1.32
C TYR A 2 6.71 -23.88 1.67
N ALA A 3 7.15 -23.12 2.68
CA ALA A 3 6.42 -21.94 3.15
C ALA A 3 6.62 -20.69 2.27
N ALA A 4 7.77 -20.55 1.60
CA ALA A 4 8.15 -19.32 0.90
C ALA A 4 7.12 -18.83 -0.15
N PRO A 5 6.49 -19.71 -0.97
CA PRO A 5 5.45 -19.29 -1.92
C PRO A 5 4.15 -18.78 -1.26
N TYR A 6 3.93 -19.09 0.03
CA TYR A 6 2.72 -18.70 0.77
C TYR A 6 2.93 -17.48 1.66
N ILE A 7 4.14 -16.90 1.66
CA ILE A 7 4.43 -15.68 2.44
C ILE A 7 4.02 -14.45 1.62
N GLY A 8 3.13 -13.65 2.21
CA GLY A 8 2.77 -12.33 1.73
C GLY A 8 3.29 -11.23 2.66
N PHE A 9 3.45 -10.04 2.11
CA PHE A 9 3.86 -8.85 2.87
C PHE A 9 2.78 -7.78 2.78
N ALA A 10 2.59 -7.05 3.87
CA ALA A 10 1.79 -5.83 3.90
C ALA A 10 2.70 -4.64 4.18
N LEU A 11 2.58 -3.59 3.37
CA LEU A 11 3.34 -2.34 3.49
C LEU A 11 2.40 -1.16 3.62
N SER A 12 2.76 -0.20 4.48
CA SER A 12 2.12 1.11 4.44
C SER A 12 2.74 1.96 3.33
N VAL A 13 1.96 2.78 2.64
CA VAL A 13 2.42 3.76 1.65
C VAL A 13 1.92 5.16 2.01
N ASP A 14 2.71 6.17 1.68
CA ASP A 14 2.58 7.50 2.23
C ASP A 14 2.59 8.56 1.11
N GLN A 15 2.27 9.81 1.47
CA GLN A 15 2.26 10.94 0.53
C GLN A 15 3.64 11.25 -0.08
N ASP A 16 4.74 10.76 0.53
CA ASP A 16 6.04 10.75 -0.13
C ASP A 16 6.03 9.66 -1.22
N GLN A 17 5.68 10.10 -2.42
CA GLN A 17 5.46 9.25 -3.58
C GLN A 17 6.69 8.43 -3.94
N PHE A 18 7.85 9.07 -4.05
CA PHE A 18 9.07 8.41 -4.52
C PHE A 18 9.63 7.45 -3.47
N LEU A 19 9.59 7.83 -2.20
CA LEU A 19 10.03 6.96 -1.12
C LEU A 19 9.12 5.74 -1.00
N SER A 20 7.80 5.93 -1.14
CA SER A 20 6.84 4.83 -1.12
C SER A 20 7.03 3.87 -2.29
N MET A 21 7.24 4.38 -3.50
CA MET A 21 7.59 3.56 -4.67
C MET A 21 8.89 2.78 -4.47
N ALA A 22 9.93 3.45 -3.95
CA ALA A 22 11.23 2.84 -3.69
C ALA A 22 11.12 1.73 -2.63
N LYS A 23 10.34 1.94 -1.57
CA LYS A 23 10.09 0.96 -0.50
C LYS A 23 9.49 -0.34 -1.03
N VAL A 24 8.46 -0.27 -1.87
CA VAL A 24 7.83 -1.47 -2.48
C VAL A 24 8.83 -2.23 -3.35
N ARG A 25 9.60 -1.51 -4.18
CA ARG A 25 10.64 -2.11 -5.03
C ARG A 25 11.77 -2.73 -4.23
N ALA A 26 12.20 -2.06 -3.15
CA ALA A 26 13.24 -2.54 -2.25
C ALA A 26 12.83 -3.83 -1.55
N LEU A 27 11.59 -3.93 -1.07
CA LEU A 27 11.07 -5.14 -0.44
C LEU A 27 11.25 -6.37 -1.34
N ARG A 28 10.85 -6.29 -2.61
CA ARG A 28 10.97 -7.41 -3.55
C ARG A 28 12.44 -7.83 -3.75
N LYS A 29 13.35 -6.86 -3.88
CA LYS A 29 14.79 -7.13 -3.99
C LYS A 29 15.34 -7.78 -2.73
N LEU A 30 14.98 -7.28 -1.55
CA LEU A 30 15.41 -7.85 -0.28
C LEU A 30 14.88 -9.27 -0.09
N TRP A 31 13.62 -9.53 -0.47
CA TRP A 31 13.03 -10.85 -0.41
C TRP A 31 13.76 -11.87 -1.30
N ALA A 32 14.16 -11.47 -2.52
CA ALA A 32 14.98 -12.32 -3.38
C ALA A 32 16.34 -12.63 -2.73
N ARG A 33 17.01 -11.64 -2.13
CA ARG A 33 18.30 -11.83 -1.46
C ARG A 33 18.21 -12.75 -0.23
N ILE A 34 17.13 -12.66 0.54
CA ILE A 34 16.90 -13.55 1.69
C ILE A 34 16.73 -15.00 1.22
N GLN A 35 15.97 -15.22 0.14
CA GLN A 35 15.79 -16.56 -0.43
C GLN A 35 17.10 -17.15 -0.94
N GLU A 36 17.92 -16.34 -1.62
CA GLU A 36 19.28 -16.72 -2.03
C GLU A 36 20.14 -17.12 -0.83
N ALA A 37 20.16 -16.31 0.23
CA ALA A 37 20.93 -16.58 1.44
C ALA A 37 20.48 -17.86 2.17
N CYS A 38 19.19 -18.18 2.11
CA CYS A 38 18.63 -19.40 2.68
C CYS A 38 18.68 -20.62 1.74
N SER A 39 19.26 -20.50 0.54
CA SER A 39 19.30 -21.56 -0.48
C SER A 39 17.91 -22.11 -0.86
N ILE A 40 16.91 -21.22 -0.88
CA ILE A 40 15.51 -21.56 -1.23
C ILE A 40 15.27 -21.18 -2.70
N PRO A 41 14.52 -21.99 -3.48
CA PRO A 41 14.12 -21.62 -4.83
C PRO A 41 13.40 -20.26 -4.85
N ALA A 42 13.71 -19.43 -5.85
CA ALA A 42 13.13 -18.10 -5.98
C ALA A 42 11.60 -18.18 -6.11
N SER A 43 10.92 -17.47 -5.21
CA SER A 43 9.46 -17.33 -5.16
C SER A 43 9.09 -15.85 -5.08
N THR A 44 8.03 -15.49 -5.80
CA THR A 44 7.45 -14.15 -5.77
C THR A 44 6.51 -14.03 -4.59
N ALA A 45 6.79 -13.10 -3.68
CA ALA A 45 5.85 -12.78 -2.60
C ALA A 45 4.76 -11.83 -3.06
N ASN A 46 3.55 -12.05 -2.56
CA ASN A 46 2.43 -11.15 -2.75
C ASN A 46 2.60 -9.93 -1.83
N VAL A 47 2.58 -8.73 -2.40
CA VAL A 47 2.74 -7.47 -1.68
C VAL A 47 1.40 -6.72 -1.68
N HIS A 48 0.80 -6.63 -0.50
CA HIS A 48 -0.31 -5.75 -0.20
C HIS A 48 0.20 -4.38 0.21
N ALA A 49 -0.34 -3.31 -0.34
CA ALA A 49 -0.05 -1.95 0.06
C ALA A 49 -1.29 -1.27 0.63
N GLU A 50 -1.19 -0.64 1.79
CA GLU A 50 -2.26 0.13 2.40
C GLU A 50 -1.82 1.59 2.57
N THR A 51 -2.67 2.55 2.23
CA THR A 51 -2.37 3.97 2.49
C THR A 51 -2.20 4.22 3.99
N SER A 52 -1.19 4.99 4.37
CA SER A 52 -0.79 5.19 5.77
C SER A 52 -1.88 5.89 6.58
N TYR A 53 -2.24 5.32 7.72
CA TYR A 53 -3.09 6.02 8.70
C TYR A 53 -2.36 7.24 9.30
N ARG A 54 -1.04 7.17 9.46
CA ARG A 54 -0.22 8.22 10.10
C ARG A 54 -0.22 9.54 9.31
N MET A 55 -0.46 9.51 8.00
CA MET A 55 -0.51 10.73 7.19
C MET A 55 -1.88 11.43 7.22
N MET A 56 -2.88 10.86 7.89
CA MET A 56 -4.24 11.41 7.93
C MET A 56 -4.31 12.59 8.89
N ALA A 57 -4.93 13.68 8.43
CA ALA A 57 -5.25 14.84 9.26
C ALA A 57 -6.70 14.77 9.75
N MET A 58 -6.93 15.22 10.99
CA MET A 58 -8.28 15.43 11.54
C MET A 58 -8.86 16.78 11.10
N ALA A 59 -7.99 17.77 10.87
CA ALA A 59 -8.39 19.04 10.28
C ALA A 59 -8.57 18.86 8.76
N ASP A 60 -9.68 19.38 8.24
CA ASP A 60 -10.02 19.35 6.81
C ASP A 60 -9.87 17.95 6.17
N PRO A 61 -10.76 16.99 6.51
CA PRO A 61 -10.62 15.59 6.12
C PRO A 61 -10.65 15.37 4.61
N GLU A 62 -11.23 16.28 3.82
CA GLU A 62 -11.26 16.17 2.35
C GLU A 62 -9.85 16.21 1.75
N THR A 63 -8.90 16.90 2.40
CA THR A 63 -7.49 16.90 1.96
C THR A 63 -6.84 15.52 2.03
N ASN A 64 -7.35 14.62 2.87
CA ASN A 64 -6.88 13.23 2.92
C ASN A 64 -7.20 12.46 1.65
N ILE A 65 -8.19 12.87 0.85
CA ILE A 65 -8.44 12.30 -0.49
C ILE A 65 -7.21 12.50 -1.37
N LEU A 66 -6.61 13.69 -1.36
CA LEU A 66 -5.41 13.99 -2.14
C LEU A 66 -4.22 13.14 -1.66
N ARG A 67 -4.00 13.07 -0.33
CA ARG A 67 -2.92 12.28 0.28
C ARG A 67 -3.02 10.80 -0.09
N THR A 68 -4.22 10.24 0.05
CA THR A 68 -4.49 8.84 -0.25
C THR A 68 -4.37 8.52 -1.73
N THR A 69 -4.75 9.44 -2.61
CA THR A 69 -4.61 9.28 -4.07
C THR A 69 -3.13 9.20 -4.47
N ILE A 70 -2.29 10.10 -3.94
CA ILE A 70 -0.84 10.08 -4.21
C ILE A 70 -0.21 8.78 -3.68
N ALA A 71 -0.56 8.37 -2.46
CA ALA A 71 -0.05 7.14 -1.86
C ALA A 71 -0.49 5.89 -2.64
N ALA A 72 -1.74 5.84 -3.12
CA ALA A 72 -2.26 4.75 -3.94
C ALA A 72 -1.55 4.67 -5.29
N PHE A 73 -1.31 5.81 -5.94
CA PHE A 73 -0.53 5.88 -7.18
C PHE A 73 0.92 5.39 -6.96
N ALA A 74 1.55 5.79 -5.86
CA ALA A 74 2.88 5.33 -5.49
C ALA A 74 2.93 3.80 -5.26
N ALA A 75 1.90 3.22 -4.64
CA ALA A 75 1.80 1.78 -4.46
C ALA A 75 1.68 1.03 -5.79
N ALA A 76 0.78 1.49 -6.67
CA ALA A 76 0.54 0.88 -7.97
C ALA A 76 1.80 0.92 -8.85
N THR A 77 2.42 2.10 -8.99
CA THR A 77 3.66 2.27 -9.78
C THR A 77 4.91 1.69 -9.11
N GLY A 78 4.85 1.46 -7.79
CA GLY A 78 5.83 0.71 -7.02
C GLY A 78 5.78 -0.80 -7.28
N GLY A 79 4.69 -1.30 -7.86
CA GLY A 79 4.49 -2.72 -8.17
C GLY A 79 3.91 -3.52 -7.01
N ALA A 80 2.97 -2.94 -6.23
CA ALA A 80 2.17 -3.71 -5.28
C ALA A 80 1.13 -4.58 -6.01
N ASP A 81 0.85 -5.78 -5.51
CA ASP A 81 -0.09 -6.73 -6.11
C ASP A 81 -1.55 -6.43 -5.72
N SER A 82 -1.74 -5.81 -4.55
CA SER A 82 -3.05 -5.35 -4.10
C SER A 82 -2.90 -4.05 -3.33
N VAL A 83 -3.89 -3.17 -3.44
CA VAL A 83 -3.88 -1.85 -2.80
C VAL A 83 -5.18 -1.66 -2.00
N SER A 84 -5.06 -1.18 -0.77
CA SER A 84 -6.15 -0.72 0.07
C SER A 84 -6.02 0.78 0.32
N ILE A 85 -7.09 1.52 0.04
CA ILE A 85 -7.16 2.96 0.29
C ILE A 85 -7.99 3.19 1.56
N LEU A 86 -7.38 3.84 2.55
CA LEU A 86 -8.08 4.25 3.76
C LEU A 86 -9.06 5.39 3.45
N PRO A 87 -10.30 5.35 3.96
CA PRO A 87 -11.24 6.45 3.79
C PRO A 87 -10.73 7.77 4.39
N HIS A 88 -11.00 8.88 3.72
CA HIS A 88 -10.50 10.21 4.09
C HIS A 88 -10.94 10.68 5.50
N THR A 89 -12.05 10.13 6.03
CA THR A 89 -12.56 10.41 7.38
C THR A 89 -12.03 9.48 8.48
N ILE A 90 -11.12 8.53 8.18
CA ILE A 90 -10.69 7.49 9.14
C ILE A 90 -10.09 8.07 10.44
N ALA A 91 -9.53 9.29 10.38
CA ALA A 91 -9.02 10.00 11.55
C ALA A 91 -10.12 10.38 12.57
N HIS A 92 -11.40 10.44 12.15
CA HIS A 92 -12.55 10.73 13.00
C HIS A 92 -13.24 9.47 13.55
N GLY A 93 -12.74 8.27 13.21
CA GLY A 93 -13.33 6.99 13.62
C GLY A 93 -13.90 6.20 12.43
N LEU A 94 -14.95 5.43 12.68
CA LEU A 94 -15.48 4.49 11.70
C LEU A 94 -16.04 5.26 10.46
N PRO A 95 -15.53 5.00 9.25
CA PRO A 95 -15.95 5.75 8.07
C PRO A 95 -17.41 5.51 7.71
N ALA A 96 -18.09 6.54 7.18
CA ALA A 96 -19.43 6.39 6.61
C ALA A 96 -19.39 5.68 5.24
N GLY A 97 -20.57 5.27 4.74
CA GLY A 97 -20.69 4.62 3.43
C GLY A 97 -20.19 5.49 2.26
N PHE A 98 -20.36 6.80 2.35
CA PHE A 98 -19.84 7.75 1.36
C PHE A 98 -18.30 7.75 1.35
N ALA A 99 -17.65 7.86 2.51
CA ALA A 99 -16.20 7.88 2.60
C ALA A 99 -15.55 6.58 2.07
N ARG A 100 -16.17 5.42 2.34
CA ARG A 100 -15.75 4.14 1.74
C ARG A 100 -15.91 4.11 0.22
N ARG A 101 -17.00 4.69 -0.31
CA ARG A 101 -17.23 4.81 -1.75
C ARG A 101 -16.16 5.68 -2.42
N VAL A 102 -15.80 6.80 -1.80
CA VAL A 102 -14.72 7.68 -2.29
C VAL A 102 -13.40 6.93 -2.36
N ALA A 103 -13.01 6.22 -1.28
CA ALA A 103 -11.77 5.42 -1.25
C ALA A 103 -11.74 4.34 -2.35
N ARG A 104 -12.83 3.59 -2.51
CA ARG A 104 -12.93 2.57 -3.58
C ARG A 104 -12.87 3.20 -4.97
N ASN A 105 -13.57 4.31 -5.19
CA ASN A 105 -13.60 4.97 -6.50
C ASN A 105 -12.23 5.55 -6.87
N ALA A 106 -11.45 6.05 -5.91
CA ALA A 106 -10.08 6.49 -6.16
C ALA A 106 -9.22 5.34 -6.74
N GLN A 107 -9.38 4.12 -6.22
CA GLN A 107 -8.71 2.94 -6.75
C GLN A 107 -9.20 2.59 -8.17
N LEU A 108 -10.51 2.68 -8.42
CA LEU A 108 -11.10 2.38 -9.74
C LEU A 108 -10.65 3.35 -10.84
N ILE A 109 -10.35 4.61 -10.50
CA ILE A 109 -9.85 5.61 -11.44
C ILE A 109 -8.37 5.35 -11.80
N LEU A 110 -7.61 4.75 -10.89
CA LEU A 110 -6.18 4.46 -11.08
C LEU A 110 -5.92 3.10 -11.77
N ALA A 111 -6.94 2.25 -11.91
CA ALA A 111 -6.88 0.95 -12.56
C ALA A 111 -6.93 1.09 -14.09
#